data_AF-A0A6B1DS10-F1
#
_entry.id   AF-A0A6B1DS10-F1
#
_cell.length_a   1.000
_cell.length_b   1.000
_cell.length_c   1.000
_cell.angle_alpha   90.00
_cell.angle_beta   90.00
_cell.angle_gamma   90.00
#
_symmetry.space_group_name_H-M   'P 1'
#
loop_
_entity.id
_entity.type
_entity.pdbx_description
1 polymer ?
#
loop_
_entity_poly.entity_id
_entity_poly.type
_entity_poly.pdbx_seq_one_letter_code
_entity_poly.pdbx_strand_id
1 'polypeptide(L)'
;MPNGGSDCCGTCWFNRSNGGKRGSINFNHTIPSFCEIRDLAISDPFYTYCANHPHHRPNRDAIPIGSVYVGDADGVRTFWQPSPDTEEIRQHLLDIVRSPKEHTDGYPFFSSSPLEKAIRQLVDFDDPRVVDALEDLAQRNEVKEVRSDILDLIKTVRQELDQSVGSMSGTNGQGRGSTMSENSRMDEADAVTTAEAAGTMGNEQQSITFGELTEVDIRKAWPHEAHDFTPWLAENLERLSEVIGIHLEAETIEAQVGEFRGDILATGPEGQSVLIENQLEWSDHTHLGQIMTYLAGLNAQVVVWIARDFAEPHVSAIQWLNRHTENEFAFFALKLRVVRIANSPLVPIFEVIAKPNNWERQVRDERTGSRTENVKRYREFWTHYARRYPGDGIKANHGLANAWVRPRNEAPAISLAFSYASGYAGIFFTTQRDFSRDALKEWRGKHRQIISDKLGGGENWKSFDTHNRENWDAICDWLHEKLGQRLAIIEEAGQTSRMKASSPSASAS
;
A
#
# COMPACT_ATOMS: atom_id res chain seq x y z
N MET A 1 15.64 -21.03 -22.95
CA MET A 1 16.85 -21.11 -22.09
C MET A 1 16.45 -21.86 -20.84
N PRO A 2 17.28 -22.71 -20.19
CA PRO A 2 16.78 -23.51 -19.06
C PRO A 2 16.30 -22.55 -17.95
N ASN A 3 15.05 -22.73 -17.57
CA ASN A 3 14.12 -21.74 -17.00
C ASN A 3 14.32 -21.48 -15.50
N GLY A 4 15.52 -21.08 -15.05
CA GLY A 4 15.79 -20.91 -13.62
C GLY A 4 16.65 -19.70 -13.24
N GLY A 5 16.73 -18.66 -14.08
CA GLY A 5 17.55 -17.48 -13.78
C GLY A 5 19.07 -17.72 -13.87
N SER A 6 19.85 -16.65 -13.93
CA SER A 6 21.32 -16.70 -14.05
C SER A 6 22.04 -17.01 -12.74
N ASP A 7 21.35 -16.91 -11.61
CA ASP A 7 21.83 -16.99 -10.23
C ASP A 7 21.54 -18.34 -9.53
N CYS A 8 21.26 -19.38 -10.30
CA CYS A 8 21.00 -20.73 -9.80
C CYS A 8 22.26 -21.51 -9.42
N CYS A 9 22.11 -22.55 -8.61
CA CYS A 9 23.19 -23.45 -8.20
C CYS A 9 23.84 -24.16 -9.40
N GLY A 10 23.14 -24.30 -10.52
CA GLY A 10 23.66 -24.81 -11.79
C GLY A 10 24.74 -23.94 -12.40
N THR A 11 24.81 -22.65 -12.06
CA THR A 11 25.86 -21.72 -12.51
C THR A 11 26.85 -21.33 -11.41
N CYS A 12 26.70 -21.91 -10.21
CA CYS A 12 27.52 -21.62 -9.04
C CYS A 12 28.88 -22.33 -9.09
N TRP A 13 29.97 -21.63 -8.76
CA TRP A 13 31.31 -22.24 -8.65
C TRP A 13 31.48 -23.22 -7.48
N PHE A 14 30.52 -23.30 -6.55
CA PHE A 14 30.52 -24.28 -5.45
C PHE A 14 29.74 -25.54 -5.79
N ASN A 15 29.10 -25.58 -6.97
CA ASN A 15 28.53 -26.81 -7.48
C ASN A 15 29.66 -27.65 -8.07
N ARG A 16 29.84 -28.88 -7.57
CA ARG A 16 30.82 -29.84 -8.06
C ARG A 16 30.75 -30.03 -9.58
N SER A 17 29.54 -29.99 -10.16
CA SER A 17 29.32 -30.09 -11.61
C SER A 17 29.99 -28.98 -12.42
N ASN A 18 30.34 -27.84 -11.78
CA ASN A 18 30.98 -26.70 -12.42
C ASN A 18 32.50 -26.63 -12.22
N GLY A 19 33.10 -27.56 -11.47
CA GLY A 19 34.56 -27.66 -11.31
C GLY A 19 35.23 -26.38 -10.81
N GLY A 20 34.56 -25.62 -9.93
CA GLY A 20 35.12 -24.39 -9.35
C GLY A 20 34.95 -23.11 -10.19
N LYS A 21 34.26 -23.16 -11.34
CA LYS A 21 34.03 -22.00 -12.21
C LYS A 21 32.56 -21.55 -12.17
N ARG A 22 32.30 -20.24 -12.34
CA ARG A 22 30.93 -19.71 -12.45
C ARG A 22 30.40 -19.79 -13.89
N GLY A 23 29.08 -19.83 -14.04
CA GLY A 23 28.38 -19.75 -15.32
C GLY A 23 28.04 -21.10 -15.95
N SER A 24 26.93 -21.13 -16.70
CA SER A 24 26.31 -22.34 -17.25
C SER A 24 27.18 -23.12 -18.23
N ILE A 25 28.11 -22.46 -18.93
CA ILE A 25 29.04 -23.11 -19.86
C ILE A 25 29.95 -24.14 -19.18
N ASN A 26 30.15 -24.02 -17.86
CA ASN A 26 30.99 -24.94 -17.10
C ASN A 26 30.20 -26.12 -16.51
N PHE A 27 28.88 -26.15 -16.69
CA PHE A 27 28.03 -27.18 -16.10
C PHE A 27 28.20 -28.53 -16.80
N ASN A 28 28.77 -29.48 -16.08
CA ASN A 28 28.92 -30.84 -16.55
C ASN A 28 27.74 -31.72 -16.11
N HIS A 29 26.84 -32.01 -17.05
CA HIS A 29 25.67 -32.88 -16.85
C HIS A 29 25.99 -34.32 -16.43
N THR A 30 27.24 -34.78 -16.60
CA THR A 30 27.66 -36.14 -16.20
C THR A 30 28.08 -36.23 -14.73
N ILE A 31 28.30 -35.10 -14.07
CA ILE A 31 28.68 -35.02 -12.66
C ILE A 31 27.43 -34.63 -11.85
N PRO A 32 27.00 -35.41 -10.86
CA PRO A 32 25.87 -35.05 -10.00
C PRO A 32 26.10 -33.70 -9.32
N SER A 33 25.07 -32.86 -9.30
CA SER A 33 25.14 -31.55 -8.66
C SER A 33 25.20 -31.67 -7.14
N PHE A 34 26.18 -30.98 -6.56
CA PHE A 34 26.51 -31.05 -5.15
C PHE A 34 27.15 -29.75 -4.69
N CYS A 35 26.59 -29.10 -3.66
CA CYS A 35 27.15 -27.90 -3.06
C CYS A 35 28.29 -28.28 -2.12
N GLU A 36 29.53 -27.95 -2.49
CA GLU A 36 30.72 -28.33 -1.72
C GLU A 36 30.82 -27.62 -0.37
N ILE A 37 30.32 -26.38 -0.26
CA ILE A 37 30.40 -25.60 0.99
C ILE A 37 29.28 -25.92 2.00
N ARG A 38 28.22 -26.60 1.55
CA ARG A 38 27.08 -26.99 2.39
C ARG A 38 26.95 -28.50 2.56
N ASP A 39 27.85 -29.27 1.95
CA ASP A 39 27.77 -30.74 1.88
C ASP A 39 26.38 -31.24 1.43
N LEU A 40 25.82 -30.59 0.40
CA LEU A 40 24.40 -30.74 0.01
C LEU A 40 24.25 -31.25 -1.42
N ALA A 41 23.61 -32.42 -1.59
CA ALA A 41 23.23 -32.93 -2.91
C ALA A 41 22.06 -32.13 -3.50
N ILE A 42 22.16 -31.70 -4.76
CA ILE A 42 21.19 -30.80 -5.40
C ILE A 42 20.47 -31.56 -6.53
N SER A 43 19.16 -31.77 -6.38
CA SER A 43 18.34 -32.50 -7.36
C SER A 43 18.03 -31.66 -8.60
N ASP A 44 17.73 -30.37 -8.42
CA ASP A 44 17.46 -29.45 -9.53
C ASP A 44 18.36 -28.21 -9.45
N PRO A 45 19.58 -28.28 -10.02
CA PRO A 45 20.57 -27.23 -9.86
C PRO A 45 20.14 -25.92 -10.52
N PHE A 46 19.35 -25.96 -11.60
CA PHE A 46 18.91 -24.74 -12.28
C PHE A 46 17.76 -24.04 -11.57
N TYR A 47 17.08 -24.73 -10.65
CA TYR A 47 16.04 -24.14 -9.80
C TYR A 47 16.41 -24.16 -8.32
N THR A 48 17.68 -24.26 -7.96
CA THR A 48 18.12 -24.15 -6.56
C THR A 48 18.93 -22.88 -6.39
N TYR A 49 18.75 -22.16 -5.28
CA TYR A 49 19.33 -20.83 -5.07
C TYR A 49 19.84 -20.64 -3.64
N CYS A 50 20.92 -19.86 -3.48
CA CYS A 50 21.42 -19.45 -2.16
C CYS A 50 22.24 -18.16 -2.27
N ALA A 51 22.50 -17.52 -1.12
CA ALA A 51 23.23 -16.25 -1.08
C ALA A 51 24.74 -16.35 -1.41
N ASN A 52 25.31 -17.55 -1.47
CA ASN A 52 26.72 -17.75 -1.85
C ASN A 52 26.95 -17.76 -3.37
N HIS A 53 25.90 -17.58 -4.18
CA HIS A 53 26.04 -17.57 -5.61
C HIS A 53 27.03 -16.46 -6.07
N PRO A 54 27.88 -16.71 -7.09
CA PRO A 54 28.77 -15.73 -7.71
C PRO A 54 28.21 -14.35 -8.02
N HIS A 55 26.91 -14.27 -8.34
CA HIS A 55 26.22 -13.01 -8.60
C HIS A 55 26.07 -12.15 -7.33
N HIS A 56 25.98 -12.77 -6.15
CA HIS A 56 25.88 -12.06 -4.87
C HIS A 56 27.24 -11.96 -4.17
N ARG A 57 28.16 -12.88 -4.48
CA ARG A 57 29.46 -13.02 -3.81
C ARG A 57 30.60 -13.11 -4.82
N PRO A 58 30.89 -12.08 -5.63
CA PRO A 58 31.95 -12.09 -6.65
C PRO A 58 33.33 -12.51 -6.13
N ASN A 59 33.60 -12.33 -4.82
CA ASN A 59 34.86 -12.69 -4.17
C ASN A 59 34.96 -14.17 -3.72
N ARG A 60 34.00 -15.03 -4.11
CA ARG A 60 33.99 -16.48 -3.80
C ARG A 60 34.07 -16.77 -2.30
N ASP A 61 33.11 -16.22 -1.57
CA ASP A 61 32.93 -16.47 -0.14
C ASP A 61 32.49 -17.93 0.12
N ALA A 62 33.38 -18.71 0.73
CA ALA A 62 33.22 -20.15 0.95
C ALA A 62 32.49 -20.50 2.24
N ILE A 63 32.14 -19.51 3.07
CA ILE A 63 31.35 -19.74 4.29
C ILE A 63 29.86 -19.68 3.94
N PRO A 64 29.03 -20.68 4.31
CA PRO A 64 27.58 -20.64 4.04
C PRO A 64 26.89 -19.41 4.63
N ILE A 65 26.18 -18.68 3.76
CA ILE A 65 25.35 -17.53 4.12
C ILE A 65 23.92 -17.78 3.61
N GLY A 66 22.96 -17.61 4.50
CA GLY A 66 21.55 -17.77 4.26
C GLY A 66 21.13 -19.21 3.98
N SER A 67 19.82 -19.39 3.96
CA SER A 67 19.13 -20.61 3.59
C SER A 67 19.27 -20.93 2.10
N VAL A 68 18.96 -22.16 1.75
CA VAL A 68 18.83 -22.64 0.37
C VAL A 68 17.35 -22.68 0.01
N TYR A 69 17.03 -22.22 -1.19
CA TYR A 69 15.68 -22.15 -1.74
C TYR A 69 15.59 -22.98 -3.01
N VAL A 70 14.41 -23.52 -3.29
CA VAL A 70 14.09 -24.19 -4.56
C VAL A 70 12.96 -23.44 -5.26
N GLY A 71 13.17 -23.13 -6.54
CA GLY A 71 12.21 -22.50 -7.43
C GLY A 71 11.35 -23.53 -8.16
N ASP A 72 10.19 -23.11 -8.62
CA ASP A 72 9.40 -23.85 -9.61
C ASP A 72 9.44 -23.15 -10.99
N ALA A 73 8.75 -23.75 -11.96
CA ALA A 73 8.66 -23.23 -13.33
C ALA A 73 7.97 -21.85 -13.42
N ASP A 74 7.20 -21.48 -12.40
CA ASP A 74 6.50 -20.20 -12.29
C ASP A 74 7.36 -19.13 -11.57
N GLY A 75 8.58 -19.49 -11.17
CA GLY A 75 9.55 -18.61 -10.54
C GLY A 75 9.33 -18.41 -9.03
N VAL A 76 8.44 -19.17 -8.41
CA VAL A 76 8.19 -19.12 -6.97
C VAL A 76 9.28 -19.90 -6.24
N ARG A 77 10.02 -19.21 -5.37
CA ARG A 77 11.07 -19.82 -4.54
C ARG A 77 10.51 -20.20 -3.18
N THR A 78 10.67 -21.46 -2.80
CA THR A 78 10.28 -22.00 -1.50
C THR A 78 11.52 -22.33 -0.68
N PHE A 79 11.43 -22.13 0.63
CA PHE A 79 12.49 -22.52 1.56
C PHE A 79 12.73 -24.04 1.47
N TRP A 80 14.00 -24.44 1.33
CA TRP A 80 14.36 -25.85 1.25
C TRP A 80 15.23 -26.32 2.41
N GLN A 81 16.34 -25.63 2.67
CA GLN A 81 17.21 -25.96 3.80
C GLN A 81 17.67 -24.70 4.55
N PRO A 82 17.73 -24.74 5.89
CA PRO A 82 18.31 -23.66 6.68
C PRO A 82 19.82 -23.58 6.42
N SER A 83 20.41 -22.46 6.77
CA SER A 83 21.88 -22.38 6.83
C SER A 83 22.41 -23.21 7.99
N PRO A 84 23.58 -23.86 7.86
CA PRO A 84 24.21 -24.53 8.98
C PRO A 84 24.51 -23.53 10.11
N ASP A 85 24.18 -23.91 11.34
CA ASP A 85 24.45 -23.10 12.52
C ASP A 85 25.73 -23.59 13.20
N THR A 86 26.85 -22.94 12.89
CA THR A 86 28.16 -23.20 13.51
C THR A 86 28.78 -21.91 13.99
N GLU A 87 29.68 -21.98 14.97
CA GLU A 87 30.36 -20.80 15.49
C GLU A 87 31.24 -20.10 14.43
N GLU A 88 31.83 -20.86 13.50
CA GLU A 88 32.56 -20.31 12.36
C GLU A 88 31.64 -19.46 11.46
N ILE A 89 30.43 -19.95 11.18
CA ILE A 89 29.44 -19.21 10.40
C ILE A 89 28.96 -17.98 11.17
N ARG A 90 28.58 -18.13 12.45
CA ARG A 90 28.16 -17.00 13.30
C ARG A 90 29.21 -15.88 13.32
N GLN A 91 30.48 -16.23 13.54
CA GLN A 91 31.57 -15.25 13.56
C GLN A 91 31.75 -14.56 12.21
N HIS A 92 31.68 -15.31 11.10
CA HIS A 92 31.76 -14.73 9.76
C HIS A 92 30.62 -13.75 9.47
N LEU A 93 29.39 -14.07 9.88
CA LEU A 93 28.24 -13.18 9.75
C LEU A 93 28.43 -11.90 10.59
N LEU A 94 28.93 -12.02 11.82
CA LEU A 94 29.25 -10.87 12.66
C LEU A 94 30.31 -9.97 12.02
N ASP A 95 31.32 -10.55 11.36
CA ASP A 95 32.34 -9.79 10.64
C ASP A 95 31.75 -9.03 9.43
N ILE A 96 30.79 -9.63 8.72
CA ILE A 96 30.02 -8.97 7.66
C ILE A 96 29.21 -7.79 8.24
N VAL A 97 28.59 -7.96 9.41
CA VAL A 97 27.82 -6.88 10.07
C VAL A 97 28.73 -5.74 10.51
N ARG A 98 29.89 -6.05 11.10
CA ARG A 98 30.84 -5.04 11.60
C ARG A 98 31.56 -4.29 10.49
N SER A 99 31.78 -4.93 9.35
CA SER A 99 32.53 -4.36 8.23
C SER A 99 31.80 -4.63 6.91
N PRO A 100 30.62 -4.01 6.71
CA PRO A 100 29.86 -4.19 5.48
C PRO A 100 30.68 -3.62 4.32
N LYS A 101 31.08 -4.48 3.39
CA LYS A 101 31.72 -4.03 2.15
C LYS A 101 30.66 -3.43 1.23
N GLU A 102 30.96 -2.28 0.62
CA GLU A 102 30.15 -1.73 -0.47
C GLU A 102 30.03 -2.77 -1.59
N HIS A 103 28.79 -3.06 -1.99
CA HIS A 103 28.51 -3.79 -3.22
C HIS A 103 27.96 -2.79 -4.24
N THR A 104 28.76 -2.50 -5.27
CA THR A 104 28.43 -1.58 -6.36
C THR A 104 27.64 -2.20 -7.51
N ASP A 105 27.19 -3.47 -7.40
CA ASP A 105 26.55 -4.14 -8.53
C ASP A 105 25.07 -4.39 -8.27
N GLY A 106 24.26 -3.63 -8.99
CA GLY A 106 22.81 -3.79 -9.10
C GLY A 106 22.42 -5.04 -9.88
N TYR A 107 22.13 -6.12 -9.16
CA TYR A 107 21.45 -7.29 -9.73
C TYR A 107 20.16 -7.61 -8.95
N PRO A 108 19.02 -7.84 -9.62
CA PRO A 108 17.71 -7.58 -9.05
C PRO A 108 17.01 -8.87 -8.62
N PHE A 109 17.60 -9.71 -7.77
CA PHE A 109 16.91 -10.95 -7.38
C PHE A 109 17.25 -11.51 -6.00
N PHE A 110 18.08 -10.78 -5.28
CA PHE A 110 18.33 -10.99 -3.88
C PHE A 110 18.51 -9.60 -3.28
N SER A 111 17.38 -8.94 -3.03
CA SER A 111 17.27 -7.54 -2.58
C SER A 111 17.87 -7.28 -1.19
N SER A 112 18.23 -8.32 -0.44
CA SER A 112 18.97 -8.17 0.81
C SER A 112 20.46 -8.08 0.56
N SER A 113 21.03 -6.92 0.88
CA SER A 113 22.47 -6.73 0.94
C SER A 113 23.11 -7.88 1.76
N PRO A 114 24.38 -8.24 1.49
CA PRO A 114 25.17 -9.09 2.37
C PRO A 114 24.98 -8.88 3.87
N LEU A 115 24.85 -7.62 4.25
CA LEU A 115 24.59 -7.17 5.61
C LEU A 115 23.22 -7.64 6.10
N GLU A 116 22.16 -7.38 5.35
CA GLU A 116 20.80 -7.79 5.72
C GLU A 116 20.65 -9.31 5.84
N LYS A 117 21.26 -10.07 4.93
CA LYS A 117 21.28 -11.54 5.03
C LYS A 117 22.02 -12.04 6.26
N ALA A 118 23.12 -11.38 6.61
CA ALA A 118 23.87 -11.71 7.81
C ALA A 118 23.08 -11.39 9.08
N ILE A 119 22.41 -10.24 9.13
CA ILE A 119 21.56 -9.84 10.26
C ILE A 119 20.39 -10.83 10.41
N ARG A 120 19.62 -11.09 9.35
CA ARG A 120 18.48 -12.03 9.40
C ARG A 120 18.91 -13.41 9.87
N GLN A 121 20.02 -13.93 9.31
CA GLN A 121 20.53 -15.24 9.71
C GLN A 121 21.00 -15.27 11.16
N LEU A 122 21.65 -14.21 11.66
CA LEU A 122 22.04 -14.11 13.07
C LEU A 122 20.81 -14.02 14.00
N VAL A 123 19.72 -13.37 13.57
CA VAL A 123 18.45 -13.36 14.30
C VAL A 123 17.80 -14.75 14.27
N ASP A 124 17.78 -15.44 13.13
CA ASP A 124 17.29 -16.82 13.02
C ASP A 124 18.08 -17.80 13.90
N PHE A 125 19.34 -17.46 14.17
CA PHE A 125 20.26 -18.18 15.05
C PHE A 125 20.13 -17.77 16.53
N ASP A 126 19.21 -16.86 16.87
CA ASP A 126 19.07 -16.28 18.20
C ASP A 126 20.41 -15.76 18.76
N ASP A 127 21.28 -15.18 17.91
CA ASP A 127 22.59 -14.70 18.32
C ASP A 127 22.53 -13.26 18.85
N PRO A 128 22.63 -13.02 20.17
CA PRO A 128 22.52 -11.66 20.71
C PRO A 128 23.67 -10.75 20.27
N ARG A 129 24.82 -11.31 19.84
CA ARG A 129 26.01 -10.55 19.43
C ARG A 129 25.74 -9.69 18.19
N VAL A 130 24.67 -9.95 17.43
CA VAL A 130 24.25 -9.12 16.30
C VAL A 130 23.92 -7.69 16.74
N VAL A 131 23.37 -7.51 17.95
CA VAL A 131 23.06 -6.21 18.52
C VAL A 131 24.36 -5.44 18.77
N ASP A 132 25.34 -6.07 19.42
CA ASP A 132 26.65 -5.48 19.69
C ASP A 132 27.35 -5.08 18.38
N ALA A 133 27.30 -5.96 17.37
CA ALA A 133 27.89 -5.69 16.06
C ALA A 133 27.23 -4.49 15.35
N LEU A 134 25.91 -4.32 15.47
CA LEU A 134 25.18 -3.18 14.94
C LEU A 134 25.46 -1.89 15.73
N GLU A 135 25.62 -1.97 17.05
CA GLU A 135 26.00 -0.83 17.89
C GLU A 135 27.43 -0.36 17.56
N ASP A 136 28.37 -1.28 17.37
CA ASP A 136 29.72 -1.00 16.89
C ASP A 136 29.69 -0.30 15.53
N LEU A 137 28.84 -0.77 14.61
CA LEU A 137 28.65 -0.16 13.30
C LEU A 137 28.10 1.26 13.43
N ALA A 138 27.06 1.48 14.24
CA ALA A 138 26.41 2.77 14.44
C ALA A 138 27.36 3.86 14.98
N GLN A 139 28.39 3.48 15.73
CA GLN A 139 29.40 4.40 16.27
C GLN A 139 30.39 4.91 15.20
N ARG A 140 30.49 4.24 14.05
CA ARG A 140 31.42 4.64 12.99
C ARG A 140 31.00 5.95 12.35
N ASN A 141 31.99 6.73 11.91
CA ASN A 141 31.75 8.00 11.24
C ASN A 141 31.26 7.81 9.80
N GLU A 142 31.62 6.69 9.17
CA GLU A 142 31.25 6.32 7.79
C GLU A 142 29.74 6.16 7.61
N VAL A 143 29.02 5.74 8.66
CA VAL A 143 27.56 5.52 8.62
C VAL A 143 26.75 6.67 9.22
N LYS A 144 27.38 7.85 9.40
CA LYS A 144 26.76 8.99 10.12
C LYS A 144 25.41 9.40 9.53
N GLU A 145 25.26 9.35 8.21
CA GLU A 145 24.03 9.76 7.50
C GLU A 145 22.86 8.78 7.71
N VAL A 146 23.15 7.49 7.88
CA VAL A 146 22.16 6.42 8.07
C VAL A 146 22.08 5.93 9.53
N ARG A 147 22.81 6.57 10.45
CA ARG A 147 22.90 6.16 11.86
C ARG A 147 21.53 6.03 12.54
N SER A 148 20.59 6.93 12.23
CA SER A 148 19.23 6.86 12.78
C SER A 148 18.52 5.55 12.39
N ASP A 149 18.71 5.11 11.14
CA ASP A 149 18.05 3.93 10.61
C ASP A 149 18.68 2.65 11.21
N ILE A 150 20.01 2.66 11.44
CA ILE A 150 20.69 1.57 12.16
C ILE A 150 20.18 1.48 13.61
N LEU A 151 19.97 2.61 14.29
CA LEU A 151 19.42 2.62 15.66
C LEU A 151 17.97 2.11 15.71
N ASP A 152 17.16 2.39 14.71
CA ASP A 152 15.80 1.85 14.61
C ASP A 152 15.84 0.34 14.32
N LEU A 153 16.73 -0.12 13.44
CA LEU A 153 16.96 -1.55 13.20
C LEU A 153 17.39 -2.30 14.46
N ILE A 154 18.28 -1.71 15.28
CA ILE A 154 18.69 -2.28 16.57
C ILE A 154 17.47 -2.51 17.49
N LYS A 155 16.50 -1.57 17.52
CA LYS A 155 15.28 -1.74 18.32
C LYS A 155 14.45 -2.92 17.82
N THR A 156 14.27 -3.04 16.51
CA THR A 156 13.53 -4.14 15.89
C THR A 156 14.19 -5.49 16.19
N VAL A 157 15.50 -5.58 15.97
CA VAL A 157 16.28 -6.81 16.22
C VAL A 157 16.24 -7.23 17.69
N ARG A 158 16.33 -6.27 18.63
CA ARG A 158 16.16 -6.54 20.06
C ARG A 158 14.78 -7.11 20.36
N GLN A 159 13.73 -6.50 19.82
CA GLN A 159 12.36 -6.95 20.02
C GLN A 159 12.14 -8.38 19.48
N GLU A 160 12.72 -8.73 18.34
CA GLU A 160 12.63 -10.08 17.77
C GLU A 160 13.36 -11.12 18.62
N LEU A 161 14.59 -10.80 19.08
CA LEU A 161 15.36 -11.68 19.98
C LEU A 161 14.68 -11.83 21.36
N ASP A 162 14.03 -10.78 21.88
CA ASP A 162 13.27 -10.88 23.13
C ASP A 162 12.03 -11.76 22.99
N GLN A 163 11.38 -11.75 21.82
CA GLN A 163 10.21 -12.60 21.52
C GLN A 163 10.58 -14.08 21.39
N SER A 164 11.75 -14.40 20.84
CA SER A 164 12.21 -15.79 20.75
C SER A 164 12.49 -16.38 22.14
N VAL A 165 13.09 -15.59 23.04
CA VAL A 165 13.31 -15.95 24.47
C VAL A 165 11.98 -16.11 25.24
N GLY A 166 10.97 -15.28 24.95
CA GLY A 166 9.65 -15.37 25.56
C GLY A 166 8.90 -16.67 25.25
N SER A 167 9.07 -17.22 24.04
CA SER A 167 8.42 -18.47 23.60
C SER A 167 9.00 -19.73 24.26
N MET A 168 10.25 -19.69 24.72
CA MET A 168 10.89 -20.82 25.42
C MET A 168 10.57 -20.90 26.92
N SER A 169 9.95 -19.87 27.52
CA SER A 169 9.53 -19.89 28.93
C SER A 169 8.19 -20.64 29.16
N GLY A 170 7.58 -21.16 28.09
CA GLY A 170 6.23 -21.71 28.10
C GLY A 170 6.08 -23.19 27.79
N THR A 171 7.12 -24.05 27.80
CA THR A 171 6.95 -25.52 27.78
C THR A 171 8.21 -26.27 28.23
N ASN A 172 8.25 -26.73 29.48
CA ASN A 172 8.63 -28.09 29.88
C ASN A 172 8.94 -28.18 31.37
N GLY A 173 7.96 -28.68 32.12
CA GLY A 173 8.12 -29.15 33.48
C GLY A 173 7.13 -30.27 33.75
N GLN A 174 7.43 -31.47 33.26
CA GLN A 174 7.24 -32.74 33.99
C GLN A 174 7.50 -33.95 33.08
N GLY A 175 8.65 -34.59 33.28
CA GLY A 175 8.79 -36.01 33.00
C GLY A 175 8.29 -36.82 34.20
N ARG A 176 7.48 -37.85 33.94
CA ARG A 176 7.52 -39.14 34.64
C ARG A 176 6.62 -40.16 33.93
N GLY A 177 7.22 -41.28 33.53
CA GLY A 177 6.49 -42.45 33.06
C GLY A 177 5.82 -43.22 34.19
N SER A 178 4.81 -44.01 33.84
CA SER A 178 4.64 -45.43 34.23
C SER A 178 3.26 -45.97 33.81
N THR A 179 3.30 -47.04 33.02
CA THR A 179 2.49 -48.29 33.07
C THR A 179 0.96 -48.30 32.97
N MET A 180 0.53 -49.30 32.17
CA MET A 180 -0.79 -49.89 31.98
C MET A 180 -1.66 -50.09 33.23
N SER A 181 -2.98 -49.99 33.09
CA SER A 181 -3.91 -51.11 33.33
C SER A 181 -5.34 -50.78 32.90
N GLU A 182 -6.05 -51.81 32.42
CA GLU A 182 -7.47 -51.87 32.09
C GLU A 182 -8.37 -51.68 33.32
N ASN A 183 -9.53 -51.03 33.18
CA ASN A 183 -10.82 -51.74 33.30
C ASN A 183 -12.09 -50.89 33.05
N SER A 184 -13.05 -51.63 32.53
CA SER A 184 -14.46 -51.44 32.20
C SER A 184 -15.47 -50.92 33.26
N ARG A 185 -16.68 -50.61 32.74
CA ARG A 185 -18.06 -50.43 33.33
C ARG A 185 -18.54 -48.97 33.43
N MET A 186 -19.52 -48.53 32.62
CA MET A 186 -20.99 -48.79 32.60
C MET A 186 -21.76 -48.23 33.81
N ASP A 187 -22.74 -47.39 33.44
CA ASP A 187 -24.09 -47.18 33.99
C ASP A 187 -24.43 -46.00 34.92
N GLU A 188 -25.54 -45.35 34.50
CA GLU A 188 -26.61 -44.64 35.22
C GLU A 188 -26.26 -43.29 35.88
N ALA A 189 -26.77 -42.15 35.38
CA ALA A 189 -28.15 -41.67 35.45
C ALA A 189 -28.67 -41.49 36.89
N ASP A 190 -28.69 -40.25 37.38
CA ASP A 190 -29.90 -39.72 38.03
C ASP A 190 -29.83 -38.21 38.22
N ALA A 191 -30.95 -37.57 37.89
CA ALA A 191 -31.23 -36.17 38.07
C ALA A 191 -31.84 -35.93 39.46
N VAL A 192 -31.36 -34.94 40.21
CA VAL A 192 -32.18 -34.24 41.20
C VAL A 192 -31.86 -32.75 41.17
N THR A 193 -32.85 -32.01 40.69
CA THR A 193 -33.06 -30.57 40.83
C THR A 193 -33.17 -30.14 42.29
N THR A 194 -32.43 -29.10 42.68
CA THR A 194 -32.88 -28.12 43.68
C THR A 194 -32.54 -26.73 43.18
N ALA A 195 -33.61 -25.97 42.94
CA ALA A 195 -33.57 -24.56 42.60
C ALA A 195 -33.14 -23.74 43.81
N GLU A 196 -32.15 -22.88 43.64
CA GLU A 196 -31.99 -21.68 44.44
C GLU A 196 -31.91 -20.47 43.50
N ALA A 197 -32.98 -19.69 43.54
CA ALA A 197 -33.05 -18.38 42.94
C ALA A 197 -32.19 -17.41 43.77
N ALA A 198 -30.97 -17.17 43.31
CA ALA A 198 -30.17 -16.02 43.71
C ALA A 198 -30.01 -15.12 42.48
N GLY A 199 -30.74 -14.01 42.49
CA GLY A 199 -30.65 -12.96 41.48
C GLY A 199 -29.21 -12.49 41.34
N THR A 200 -28.57 -12.88 40.24
CA THR A 200 -27.29 -12.35 39.80
C THR A 200 -27.60 -11.61 38.52
N MET A 201 -27.43 -10.28 38.53
CA MET A 201 -27.51 -9.47 37.32
C MET A 201 -26.55 -10.08 36.30
N GLY A 202 -27.12 -10.66 35.24
CA GLY A 202 -26.37 -11.27 34.16
C GLY A 202 -25.47 -10.22 33.53
N ASN A 203 -24.17 -10.38 33.71
CA ASN A 203 -23.19 -9.78 32.83
C ASN A 203 -23.35 -10.50 31.49
N GLU A 204 -24.19 -9.98 30.59
CA GLU A 204 -24.25 -10.42 29.20
C GLU A 204 -22.89 -10.13 28.57
N GLN A 205 -21.98 -11.10 28.67
CA GLN A 205 -20.82 -11.16 27.80
C GLN A 205 -21.36 -11.35 26.38
N GLN A 206 -21.54 -10.22 25.67
CA GLN A 206 -21.73 -10.24 24.23
C GLN A 206 -20.59 -11.06 23.63
N SER A 207 -20.91 -12.24 23.10
CA SER A 207 -19.96 -13.03 22.33
C SER A 207 -19.59 -12.23 21.09
N ILE A 208 -18.36 -11.71 21.04
CA ILE A 208 -17.84 -11.02 19.87
C ILE A 208 -17.62 -12.09 18.79
N THR A 209 -18.39 -12.00 17.70
CA THR A 209 -18.24 -12.88 16.54
C THR A 209 -17.29 -12.23 15.54
N PHE A 210 -16.20 -12.90 15.22
CA PHE A 210 -15.26 -12.47 14.18
C PHE A 210 -15.65 -13.10 12.83
N GLY A 211 -15.63 -12.30 11.77
CA GLY A 211 -15.81 -12.78 10.40
C GLY A 211 -14.48 -13.19 9.77
N GLU A 212 -14.51 -14.19 8.90
CA GLU A 212 -13.34 -14.61 8.13
C GLU A 212 -13.16 -13.73 6.89
N LEU A 213 -11.92 -13.26 6.67
CA LEU A 213 -11.53 -12.53 5.47
C LEU A 213 -11.16 -13.54 4.38
N THR A 214 -11.91 -13.57 3.29
CA THR A 214 -11.64 -14.47 2.17
C THR A 214 -11.15 -13.68 0.96
N GLU A 215 -10.08 -14.16 0.34
CA GLU A 215 -9.63 -13.65 -0.96
C GLU A 215 -10.53 -14.17 -2.08
N VAL A 216 -10.83 -13.29 -3.02
CA VAL A 216 -11.70 -13.52 -4.16
C VAL A 216 -10.87 -13.31 -5.41
N ASP A 217 -11.03 -14.20 -6.39
CA ASP A 217 -10.46 -14.01 -7.72
C ASP A 217 -10.81 -12.61 -8.24
N ILE A 218 -9.79 -11.84 -8.59
CA ILE A 218 -9.92 -10.44 -9.00
C ILE A 218 -10.76 -10.31 -10.27
N ARG A 219 -10.79 -11.34 -11.12
CA ARG A 219 -11.62 -11.35 -12.34
C ARG A 219 -13.11 -11.42 -12.06
N LYS A 220 -13.51 -11.73 -10.83
CA LYS A 220 -14.92 -11.59 -10.38
C LYS A 220 -15.31 -10.14 -10.10
N ALA A 221 -14.34 -9.27 -9.80
CA ALA A 221 -14.57 -7.84 -9.68
C ALA A 221 -14.44 -7.14 -11.04
N TRP A 222 -13.39 -7.50 -11.80
CA TRP A 222 -13.10 -6.91 -13.10
C TRP A 222 -12.82 -8.01 -14.14
N PRO A 223 -13.82 -8.40 -14.95
CA PRO A 223 -13.63 -9.42 -15.98
C PRO A 223 -12.51 -9.09 -16.98
N HIS A 224 -12.37 -7.82 -17.37
CA HIS A 224 -11.39 -7.31 -18.33
C HIS A 224 -10.63 -6.09 -17.79
N GLU A 225 -9.34 -6.03 -18.09
CA GLU A 225 -8.44 -4.98 -17.63
C GLU A 225 -8.80 -3.61 -18.23
N ALA A 226 -8.68 -3.46 -19.55
CA ALA A 226 -8.94 -2.19 -20.24
C ALA A 226 -10.39 -1.70 -20.13
N HIS A 227 -11.37 -2.61 -20.01
CA HIS A 227 -12.79 -2.27 -20.04
C HIS A 227 -13.43 -2.14 -18.66
N ASP A 228 -12.91 -2.83 -17.64
CA ASP A 228 -13.48 -2.81 -16.30
C ASP A 228 -12.50 -2.23 -15.27
N PHE A 229 -11.26 -2.72 -15.24
CA PHE A 229 -10.31 -2.32 -14.20
C PHE A 229 -9.73 -0.92 -14.41
N THR A 230 -9.19 -0.63 -15.59
CA THR A 230 -8.57 0.68 -15.89
C THR A 230 -9.56 1.84 -15.70
N PRO A 231 -10.80 1.79 -16.21
CA PRO A 231 -11.78 2.87 -15.98
C PRO A 231 -12.17 2.99 -14.50
N TRP A 232 -12.37 1.85 -13.82
CA TRP A 232 -12.67 1.86 -12.38
C TRP A 232 -11.52 2.47 -11.57
N LEU A 233 -10.27 2.13 -11.91
CA LEU A 233 -9.09 2.63 -11.21
C LEU A 233 -8.95 4.15 -11.37
N ALA A 234 -9.16 4.66 -12.60
CA ALA A 234 -9.13 6.09 -12.88
C ALA A 234 -10.20 6.87 -12.09
N GLU A 235 -11.39 6.29 -11.89
CA GLU A 235 -12.45 6.88 -11.06
C GLU A 235 -12.18 6.77 -9.54
N ASN A 236 -11.26 5.89 -9.13
CA ASN A 236 -10.98 5.55 -7.73
C ASN A 236 -9.52 5.81 -7.33
N LEU A 237 -8.83 6.77 -7.97
CA LEU A 237 -7.44 7.11 -7.67
C LEU A 237 -7.21 7.55 -6.22
N GLU A 238 -8.23 8.05 -5.53
CA GLU A 238 -8.18 8.35 -4.09
C GLU A 238 -7.67 7.15 -3.27
N ARG A 239 -8.06 5.93 -3.62
CA ARG A 239 -7.59 4.71 -2.94
C ARG A 239 -6.10 4.49 -3.14
N LEU A 240 -5.59 4.73 -4.35
CA LEU A 240 -4.15 4.69 -4.61
C LEU A 240 -3.44 5.80 -3.86
N SER A 241 -4.02 7.01 -3.84
CA SER A 241 -3.48 8.16 -3.14
C SER A 241 -3.29 7.92 -1.64
N GLU A 242 -4.24 7.24 -1.00
CA GLU A 242 -4.13 6.84 0.40
C GLU A 242 -2.98 5.85 0.62
N VAL A 243 -2.84 4.88 -0.28
CA VAL A 243 -1.85 3.79 -0.19
C VAL A 243 -0.43 4.30 -0.43
N ILE A 244 -0.21 5.09 -1.48
CA ILE A 244 1.12 5.63 -1.81
C ILE A 244 1.43 6.92 -1.05
N GLY A 245 0.42 7.59 -0.50
CA GLY A 245 0.59 8.81 0.29
C GLY A 245 0.65 10.13 -0.50
N ILE A 246 0.47 10.09 -1.82
CA ILE A 246 0.41 11.24 -2.74
C ILE A 246 -1.03 11.46 -3.18
N HIS A 247 -1.53 12.69 -3.18
CA HIS A 247 -2.82 12.97 -3.83
C HIS A 247 -2.67 12.92 -5.36
N LEU A 248 -3.46 12.06 -6.02
CA LEU A 248 -3.41 11.81 -7.46
C LEU A 248 -4.68 12.31 -8.12
N GLU A 249 -4.55 12.94 -9.27
CA GLU A 249 -5.67 13.38 -10.10
C GLU A 249 -5.52 12.84 -11.51
N ALA A 250 -6.54 12.14 -12.00
CA ALA A 250 -6.49 11.57 -13.34
C ALA A 250 -6.44 12.70 -14.38
N GLU A 251 -5.44 12.68 -15.26
CA GLU A 251 -5.32 13.61 -16.37
C GLU A 251 -5.85 12.98 -17.65
N THR A 252 -5.47 11.73 -17.94
CA THR A 252 -5.87 11.01 -19.15
C THR A 252 -5.88 9.50 -18.90
N ILE A 253 -6.86 8.81 -19.49
CA ILE A 253 -6.91 7.35 -19.59
C ILE A 253 -6.44 6.99 -21.02
N GLU A 254 -5.56 6.00 -21.15
CA GLU A 254 -4.88 5.61 -22.40
C GLU A 254 -4.00 6.72 -23.01
N ALA A 255 -3.10 7.30 -22.22
CA ALA A 255 -2.22 8.37 -22.66
C ALA A 255 -1.27 7.90 -23.79
N GLN A 256 -1.38 8.52 -24.97
CA GLN A 256 -0.65 8.09 -26.16
C GLN A 256 0.78 8.66 -26.21
N VAL A 257 1.75 7.78 -26.43
CA VAL A 257 3.18 8.09 -26.63
C VAL A 257 3.64 7.47 -27.95
N GLY A 258 3.57 8.24 -29.03
CA GLY A 258 3.81 7.69 -30.37
C GLY A 258 2.80 6.60 -30.74
N GLU A 259 3.26 5.36 -30.93
CA GLU A 259 2.39 4.20 -31.20
C GLU A 259 1.92 3.45 -29.95
N PHE A 260 2.46 3.79 -28.77
CA PHE A 260 2.17 3.09 -27.52
C PHE A 260 1.19 3.88 -26.65
N ARG A 261 0.51 3.21 -25.71
CA ARG A 261 -0.45 3.82 -24.78
C ARG A 261 -0.13 3.38 -23.36
N GLY A 262 0.10 4.34 -22.48
CA GLY A 262 0.14 4.07 -21.04
C GLY A 262 -1.28 4.06 -20.46
N ASP A 263 -1.54 3.22 -19.46
CA ASP A 263 -2.92 2.95 -19.01
C ASP A 263 -3.59 4.19 -18.43
N ILE A 264 -2.97 4.82 -17.43
CA ILE A 264 -3.47 6.05 -16.80
C ILE A 264 -2.30 7.02 -16.59
N LEU A 265 -2.49 8.25 -17.05
CA LEU A 265 -1.65 9.39 -16.68
C LEU A 265 -2.39 10.23 -15.65
N ALA A 266 -1.74 10.48 -14.53
CA ALA A 266 -2.25 11.28 -13.45
C ALA A 266 -1.25 12.41 -13.10
N THR A 267 -1.72 13.40 -12.36
CA THR A 267 -0.91 14.49 -11.85
C THR A 267 -0.85 14.41 -10.33
N GLY A 268 0.34 14.64 -9.77
CA GLY A 268 0.54 14.77 -8.33
C GLY A 268 0.36 16.20 -7.82
N PRO A 269 0.50 16.45 -6.51
CA PRO A 269 0.17 17.73 -5.88
C PRO A 269 1.01 18.92 -6.33
N GLU A 270 2.22 18.68 -6.83
CA GLU A 270 3.17 19.69 -7.31
C GLU A 270 3.22 19.76 -8.84
N GLY A 271 2.26 19.12 -9.52
CA GLY A 271 2.23 19.05 -10.97
C GLY A 271 3.11 17.93 -11.55
N GLN A 272 3.67 17.06 -10.70
CA GLN A 272 4.46 15.92 -11.18
C GLN A 272 3.61 14.97 -12.02
N SER A 273 4.16 14.50 -13.12
CA SER A 273 3.53 13.51 -13.99
C SER A 273 3.65 12.12 -13.34
N VAL A 274 2.50 11.45 -13.17
CA VAL A 274 2.37 10.14 -12.54
C VAL A 274 1.84 9.14 -13.56
N LEU A 275 2.70 8.22 -13.98
CA LEU A 275 2.32 7.10 -14.82
C LEU A 275 1.78 5.97 -13.94
N ILE A 276 0.61 5.45 -14.27
CA ILE A 276 0.05 4.28 -13.62
C ILE A 276 -0.14 3.21 -14.70
N GLU A 277 0.50 2.06 -14.48
CA GLU A 277 0.41 0.87 -15.35
C GLU A 277 -0.24 -0.23 -14.54
N ASN A 278 -1.34 -0.80 -15.06
CA ASN A 278 -2.20 -1.67 -14.27
C ASN A 278 -2.50 -2.98 -14.99
N GLN A 279 -2.32 -4.10 -14.30
CA GLN A 279 -2.57 -5.40 -14.87
C GLN A 279 -3.31 -6.36 -13.93
N LEU A 280 -4.21 -7.17 -14.48
CA LEU A 280 -4.96 -8.19 -13.73
C LEU A 280 -4.22 -9.55 -13.67
N GLU A 281 -3.06 -9.64 -14.31
CA GLU A 281 -2.20 -10.82 -14.28
C GLU A 281 -0.92 -10.57 -13.45
N TRP A 282 -0.05 -11.58 -13.38
CA TRP A 282 1.29 -11.46 -12.81
C TRP A 282 2.15 -10.46 -13.56
N SER A 283 2.92 -9.67 -12.83
CA SER A 283 3.90 -8.73 -13.40
C SER A 283 4.75 -9.41 -14.48
N ASP A 284 4.95 -8.76 -15.63
CA ASP A 284 5.73 -9.31 -16.73
C ASP A 284 6.76 -8.29 -17.29
N HIS A 285 7.64 -8.78 -18.16
CA HIS A 285 8.66 -7.95 -18.80
C HIS A 285 8.08 -6.98 -19.84
N THR A 286 6.88 -7.25 -20.37
CA THR A 286 6.22 -6.38 -21.34
C THR A 286 5.83 -5.07 -20.67
N HIS A 287 5.12 -5.14 -19.55
CA HIS A 287 4.71 -3.97 -18.77
C HIS A 287 5.91 -3.23 -18.19
N LEU A 288 6.94 -3.96 -17.72
CA LEU A 288 8.18 -3.30 -17.30
C LEU A 288 8.85 -2.54 -18.48
N GLY A 289 8.90 -3.12 -19.67
CA GLY A 289 9.43 -2.45 -20.86
C GLY A 289 8.60 -1.23 -21.29
N GLN A 290 7.27 -1.32 -21.15
CA GLN A 290 6.34 -0.22 -21.38
C GLN A 290 6.59 0.93 -20.41
N ILE A 291 6.67 0.64 -19.11
CA ILE A 291 7.03 1.60 -18.06
C ILE A 291 8.31 2.35 -18.42
N MET A 292 9.37 1.62 -18.81
CA MET A 292 10.65 2.25 -19.19
C MET A 292 10.53 3.16 -20.40
N THR A 293 9.69 2.80 -21.37
CA THR A 293 9.43 3.61 -22.57
C THR A 293 8.63 4.86 -22.23
N TYR A 294 7.61 4.74 -21.36
CA TYR A 294 6.73 5.82 -20.97
C TYR A 294 7.38 6.83 -20.05
N LEU A 295 8.28 6.40 -19.16
CA LEU A 295 9.13 7.31 -18.38
C LEU A 295 9.83 8.33 -19.27
N ALA A 296 10.47 7.87 -20.35
CA ALA A 296 11.18 8.73 -21.28
C ALA A 296 10.23 9.57 -22.15
N GLY A 297 9.09 9.01 -22.57
CA GLY A 297 8.16 9.66 -23.50
C GLY A 297 7.16 10.63 -22.87
N LEU A 298 6.75 10.40 -21.61
CA LEU A 298 5.77 11.21 -20.87
C LEU A 298 6.40 12.12 -19.82
N ASN A 299 7.73 12.07 -19.68
CA ASN A 299 8.46 12.76 -18.62
C ASN A 299 7.85 12.46 -17.23
N ALA A 300 7.41 11.21 -17.03
CA ALA A 300 6.78 10.76 -15.80
C ALA A 300 7.83 10.71 -14.69
N GLN A 301 7.54 11.39 -13.59
CA GLN A 301 8.39 11.47 -12.40
C GLN A 301 8.00 10.39 -11.41
N VAL A 302 6.70 10.07 -11.33
CA VAL A 302 6.21 8.99 -10.47
C VAL A 302 5.66 7.86 -11.33
N VAL A 303 5.98 6.63 -10.98
CA VAL A 303 5.43 5.42 -11.60
C VAL A 303 4.75 4.57 -10.55
N VAL A 304 3.52 4.15 -10.83
CA VAL A 304 2.76 3.21 -10.02
C VAL A 304 2.42 1.98 -10.86
N TRP A 305 3.15 0.89 -10.67
CA TRP A 305 2.86 -0.39 -11.30
C TRP A 305 1.96 -1.23 -10.40
N ILE A 306 0.79 -1.62 -10.90
CA ILE A 306 -0.20 -2.40 -10.18
C ILE A 306 -0.34 -3.75 -10.87
N ALA A 307 -0.23 -4.84 -10.12
CA ALA A 307 -0.41 -6.19 -10.66
C ALA A 307 -1.10 -7.11 -9.65
N ARG A 308 -1.70 -8.21 -10.12
CA ARG A 308 -2.27 -9.25 -9.23
C ARG A 308 -1.21 -9.84 -8.29
N ASP A 309 -0.02 -10.08 -8.83
CA ASP A 309 1.14 -10.50 -8.07
C ASP A 309 2.41 -10.04 -8.77
N PHE A 310 3.51 -9.99 -8.02
CA PHE A 310 4.80 -9.60 -8.55
C PHE A 310 5.79 -10.75 -8.51
N ALA A 311 6.44 -10.98 -9.64
CA ALA A 311 7.64 -11.78 -9.68
C ALA A 311 8.76 -11.02 -8.93
N GLU A 312 9.57 -11.74 -8.17
CA GLU A 312 10.73 -11.21 -7.45
C GLU A 312 11.71 -10.35 -8.30
N PRO A 313 11.98 -10.63 -9.61
CA PRO A 313 12.82 -9.74 -10.42
C PRO A 313 12.22 -8.35 -10.58
N HIS A 314 10.90 -8.28 -10.75
CA HIS A 314 10.22 -7.04 -11.05
C HIS A 314 10.19 -6.14 -9.82
N VAL A 315 9.93 -6.71 -8.64
CA VAL A 315 10.07 -6.00 -7.36
C VAL A 315 11.47 -5.43 -7.22
N SER A 316 12.48 -6.27 -7.47
CA SER A 316 13.88 -5.87 -7.33
C SER A 316 14.31 -4.85 -8.38
N ALA A 317 13.75 -4.89 -9.60
CA ALA A 317 13.98 -3.90 -10.64
C ALA A 317 13.40 -2.54 -10.22
N ILE A 318 12.16 -2.50 -9.71
CA ILE A 318 11.56 -1.29 -9.16
C ILE A 318 12.38 -0.73 -7.98
N GLN A 319 12.84 -1.60 -7.07
CA GLN A 319 13.73 -1.17 -5.98
C GLN A 319 15.09 -0.68 -6.49
N TRP A 320 15.63 -1.29 -7.55
CA TRP A 320 16.86 -0.82 -8.17
C TRP A 320 16.67 0.57 -8.77
N LEU A 321 15.57 0.82 -9.48
CA LEU A 321 15.22 2.15 -10.00
C LEU A 321 15.19 3.18 -8.88
N ASN A 322 14.42 2.92 -7.81
CA ASN A 322 14.35 3.79 -6.63
C ASN A 322 15.71 4.11 -5.96
N ARG A 323 16.74 3.26 -6.15
CA ARG A 323 18.09 3.50 -5.61
C ARG A 323 19.01 4.25 -6.56
N HIS A 324 18.73 4.24 -7.86
CA HIS A 324 19.67 4.68 -8.89
C HIS A 324 19.13 5.79 -9.79
N THR A 325 17.90 6.23 -9.56
CA THR A 325 17.35 7.45 -10.17
C THR A 325 17.49 8.64 -9.23
N GLU A 326 17.40 9.85 -9.79
CA GLU A 326 17.37 11.08 -8.99
C GLU A 326 16.15 11.11 -8.05
N ASN A 327 16.22 11.91 -6.98
CA ASN A 327 15.18 12.00 -5.96
C ASN A 327 13.82 12.49 -6.50
N GLU A 328 13.80 13.10 -7.68
CA GLU A 328 12.57 13.50 -8.36
C GLU A 328 11.78 12.30 -8.92
N PHE A 329 12.42 11.14 -9.06
CA PHE A 329 11.77 9.93 -9.54
C PHE A 329 11.32 9.03 -8.38
N ALA A 330 10.10 8.51 -8.48
CA ALA A 330 9.53 7.61 -7.50
C ALA A 330 8.82 6.42 -8.16
N PHE A 331 9.20 5.20 -7.80
CA PHE A 331 8.63 3.98 -8.37
C PHE A 331 7.92 3.14 -7.31
N PHE A 332 6.68 2.79 -7.58
CA PHE A 332 5.83 1.97 -6.73
C PHE A 332 5.47 0.66 -7.43
N ALA A 333 5.49 -0.44 -6.67
CA ALA A 333 4.91 -1.71 -7.07
C ALA A 333 3.81 -2.06 -6.07
N LEU A 334 2.57 -2.21 -6.54
CA LEU A 334 1.38 -2.43 -5.72
C LEU A 334 0.69 -3.74 -6.10
N LYS A 335 0.66 -4.69 -5.18
CA LYS A 335 -0.10 -5.93 -5.34
C LYS A 335 -1.58 -5.68 -5.12
N LEU A 336 -2.40 -6.03 -6.11
CA LEU A 336 -3.85 -5.91 -6.08
C LEU A 336 -4.48 -7.22 -5.61
N ARG A 337 -5.29 -7.13 -4.55
CA ARG A 337 -6.11 -8.23 -4.05
C ARG A 337 -7.56 -7.80 -3.96
N VAL A 338 -8.49 -8.74 -4.14
CA VAL A 338 -9.91 -8.51 -3.89
C VAL A 338 -10.32 -9.43 -2.75
N VAL A 339 -10.91 -8.86 -1.71
CA VAL A 339 -11.33 -9.61 -0.52
C VAL A 339 -12.81 -9.36 -0.22
N ARG A 340 -13.39 -10.24 0.60
CA ARG A 340 -14.72 -10.05 1.19
C ARG A 340 -14.76 -10.66 2.58
N ILE A 341 -15.62 -10.12 3.44
CA ILE A 341 -15.96 -10.72 4.74
C ILE A 341 -17.38 -11.26 4.63
N ALA A 342 -17.54 -12.57 4.78
CA ALA A 342 -18.83 -13.26 4.64
C ALA A 342 -19.58 -12.82 3.36
N ASN A 343 -20.70 -12.08 3.49
CA ASN A 343 -21.53 -11.59 2.38
C ASN A 343 -21.40 -10.08 2.12
N SER A 344 -20.30 -9.46 2.56
CA SER A 344 -20.02 -8.06 2.24
C SER A 344 -19.82 -7.85 0.73
N PRO A 345 -19.96 -6.60 0.24
CA PRO A 345 -19.42 -6.21 -1.05
C PRO A 345 -17.92 -6.55 -1.16
N LEU A 346 -17.45 -6.72 -2.40
CA LEU A 346 -16.03 -6.92 -2.70
C LEU A 346 -15.24 -5.66 -2.33
N VAL A 347 -14.07 -5.85 -1.73
CA VAL A 347 -13.17 -4.78 -1.32
C VAL A 347 -11.82 -4.97 -2.02
N PRO A 348 -11.37 -3.99 -2.81
CA PRO A 348 -10.04 -4.01 -3.38
C PRO A 348 -9.01 -3.54 -2.34
N ILE A 349 -7.91 -4.26 -2.25
CA ILE A 349 -6.76 -3.94 -1.40
C ILE A 349 -5.54 -3.77 -2.30
N PHE A 350 -4.85 -2.65 -2.14
CA PHE A 350 -3.54 -2.41 -2.73
C PHE A 350 -2.47 -2.55 -1.65
N GLU A 351 -1.58 -3.52 -1.81
CA GLU A 351 -0.48 -3.79 -0.90
C GLU A 351 0.82 -3.27 -1.52
N VAL A 352 1.53 -2.39 -0.83
CA VAL A 352 2.78 -1.81 -1.32
C VAL A 352 3.91 -2.83 -1.20
N ILE A 353 4.39 -3.34 -2.34
CA ILE A 353 5.48 -4.31 -2.41
C ILE A 353 6.84 -3.62 -2.59
N ALA A 354 6.86 -2.48 -3.30
CA ALA A 354 8.03 -1.61 -3.40
C ALA A 354 7.62 -0.14 -3.45
N LYS A 355 8.47 0.72 -2.87
CA LYS A 355 8.33 2.18 -2.85
C LYS A 355 9.71 2.84 -2.70
N PRO A 356 9.85 4.17 -2.91
CA PRO A 356 11.12 4.87 -2.72
C PRO A 356 11.61 4.82 -1.25
N ASN A 357 12.93 4.89 -1.07
CA ASN A 357 13.54 4.96 0.26
C ASN A 357 13.25 6.32 0.91
N ASN A 358 13.03 6.37 2.23
CA ASN A 358 12.64 7.58 2.97
C ASN A 358 11.35 8.28 2.50
N TRP A 359 10.56 7.62 1.66
CA TRP A 359 9.30 8.12 1.12
C TRP A 359 8.32 8.59 2.19
N GLU A 360 8.20 7.86 3.30
CA GLU A 360 7.32 8.26 4.42
C GLU A 360 7.78 9.54 5.11
N ARG A 361 9.10 9.78 5.19
CA ARG A 361 9.67 11.03 5.73
C ARG A 361 9.47 12.17 4.75
N GLN A 362 9.73 11.97 3.46
CA GLN A 362 9.48 12.95 2.40
C GLN A 362 8.01 13.32 2.31
N VAL A 363 7.10 12.35 2.24
CA VAL A 363 5.64 12.59 2.27
C VAL A 363 5.21 13.30 3.53
N ARG A 364 5.81 13.00 4.69
CA ARG A 364 5.48 13.71 5.93
C ARG A 364 5.99 15.15 5.90
N ASP A 365 7.21 15.37 5.41
CA ASP A 365 7.86 16.68 5.36
C ASP A 365 7.19 17.57 4.28
N GLU A 366 6.88 17.03 3.11
CA GLU A 366 6.05 17.63 2.04
C GLU A 366 4.61 17.85 2.50
N ARG A 367 3.96 16.88 3.16
CA ARG A 367 2.62 17.10 3.74
C ARG A 367 2.67 18.19 4.80
N THR A 368 3.75 18.37 5.56
CA THR A 368 3.85 19.50 6.49
C THR A 368 4.14 20.82 5.78
N GLY A 369 5.00 20.84 4.76
CA GLY A 369 5.34 22.02 3.97
C GLY A 369 4.20 22.49 3.06
N SER A 370 3.72 21.61 2.19
CA SER A 370 2.60 21.83 1.26
C SER A 370 1.27 22.08 2.00
N ARG A 371 0.98 21.40 3.12
CA ARG A 371 -0.20 21.74 3.94
C ARG A 371 -0.06 23.11 4.58
N THR A 372 1.12 23.52 5.01
CA THR A 372 1.32 24.87 5.59
C THR A 372 1.11 25.95 4.53
N GLU A 373 1.64 25.76 3.32
CA GLU A 373 1.48 26.70 2.21
C GLU A 373 0.05 26.71 1.64
N ASN A 374 -0.56 25.55 1.40
CA ASN A 374 -1.96 25.48 0.95
C ASN A 374 -2.94 26.01 1.99
N VAL A 375 -2.74 25.72 3.29
CA VAL A 375 -3.55 26.32 4.37
C VAL A 375 -3.43 27.83 4.35
N LYS A 376 -2.23 28.38 4.13
CA LYS A 376 -2.02 29.82 3.99
C LYS A 376 -2.78 30.37 2.78
N ARG A 377 -2.68 29.72 1.62
CA ARG A 377 -3.36 30.17 0.40
C ARG A 377 -4.89 30.06 0.52
N TYR A 378 -5.44 29.00 1.12
CA TYR A 378 -6.88 28.88 1.42
C TYR A 378 -7.35 29.99 2.34
N ARG A 379 -6.57 30.31 3.39
CA ARG A 379 -6.89 31.43 4.29
C ARG A 379 -6.97 32.75 3.55
N GLU A 380 -6.02 33.01 2.66
CA GLU A 380 -5.98 34.22 1.85
C GLU A 380 -7.17 34.29 0.90
N PHE A 381 -7.45 33.21 0.16
CA PHE A 381 -8.59 33.14 -0.75
C PHE A 381 -9.93 33.32 -0.02
N TRP A 382 -10.19 32.58 1.06
CA TRP A 382 -11.46 32.72 1.78
C TRP A 382 -11.60 34.06 2.49
N THR A 383 -10.49 34.69 2.88
CA THR A 383 -10.50 36.08 3.35
C THR A 383 -10.88 37.05 2.24
N HIS A 384 -10.36 36.83 1.02
CA HIS A 384 -10.73 37.61 -0.16
C HIS A 384 -12.21 37.44 -0.51
N TYR A 385 -12.70 36.20 -0.57
CA TYR A 385 -14.11 35.88 -0.81
C TYR A 385 -15.02 36.55 0.23
N ALA A 386 -14.74 36.37 1.53
CA ALA A 386 -15.57 36.93 2.60
C ALA A 386 -15.57 38.47 2.62
N ARG A 387 -14.47 39.11 2.16
CA ARG A 387 -14.41 40.57 1.99
C ARG A 387 -15.30 41.03 0.83
N ARG A 388 -15.33 40.27 -0.26
CA ARG A 388 -16.10 40.59 -1.46
C ARG A 388 -17.60 40.32 -1.28
N TYR A 389 -17.95 39.21 -0.63
CA TYR A 389 -19.32 38.76 -0.41
C TYR A 389 -19.60 38.47 1.08
N PRO A 390 -19.68 39.52 1.93
CA PRO A 390 -19.87 39.35 3.38
C PRO A 390 -21.23 38.72 3.75
N GLY A 391 -22.22 38.74 2.84
CA GLY A 391 -23.57 38.19 3.05
C GLY A 391 -23.67 36.67 2.92
N ASP A 392 -22.66 36.01 2.36
CA ASP A 392 -22.73 34.58 2.01
C ASP A 392 -22.46 33.65 3.20
N GLY A 393 -22.06 34.20 4.36
CA GLY A 393 -21.81 33.45 5.58
C GLY A 393 -20.50 32.63 5.57
N ILE A 394 -19.62 32.88 4.60
CA ILE A 394 -18.28 32.28 4.53
C ILE A 394 -17.33 32.98 5.51
N LYS A 395 -16.61 32.20 6.32
CA LYS A 395 -15.67 32.73 7.30
C LYS A 395 -14.35 33.13 6.64
N ALA A 396 -13.86 34.32 6.97
CA ALA A 396 -12.49 34.73 6.66
C ALA A 396 -11.47 33.82 7.37
N ASN A 397 -10.24 33.78 6.84
CA ASN A 397 -9.12 33.00 7.39
C ASN A 397 -9.44 31.49 7.54
N HIS A 398 -10.27 30.96 6.65
CA HIS A 398 -10.62 29.55 6.64
C HIS A 398 -9.48 28.72 6.02
N GLY A 399 -8.93 27.78 6.79
CA GLY A 399 -7.71 27.06 6.41
C GLY A 399 -7.92 25.79 5.57
N LEU A 400 -9.14 25.54 5.10
CA LEU A 400 -9.47 24.34 4.34
C LEU A 400 -9.93 24.71 2.93
N ALA A 401 -9.75 23.79 1.99
CA ALA A 401 -10.21 23.93 0.60
C ALA A 401 -11.73 24.11 0.48
N ASN A 402 -12.50 23.60 1.45
CA ASN A 402 -13.96 23.66 1.43
C ASN A 402 -14.50 24.57 2.52
N ALA A 403 -15.38 25.50 2.16
CA ALA A 403 -16.18 26.28 3.09
C ALA A 403 -17.66 25.89 3.00
N TRP A 404 -18.37 25.94 4.11
CA TRP A 404 -19.77 25.48 4.18
C TRP A 404 -20.73 26.61 4.49
N VAL A 405 -21.82 26.65 3.73
CA VAL A 405 -23.01 27.46 4.01
C VAL A 405 -24.09 26.53 4.55
N ARG A 406 -24.71 26.92 5.66
CA ARG A 406 -25.78 26.16 6.32
C ARG A 406 -27.11 26.93 6.24
N PRO A 407 -27.99 26.55 5.30
CA PRO A 407 -29.36 27.06 5.24
C PRO A 407 -30.16 26.62 6.48
N ARG A 408 -31.21 27.36 6.85
CA ARG A 408 -32.09 26.96 7.97
C ARG A 408 -33.06 25.84 7.54
N ASN A 409 -33.64 25.14 8.51
CA ASN A 409 -34.80 24.24 8.38
C ASN A 409 -34.59 22.98 7.51
N GLU A 410 -34.03 21.91 8.08
CA GLU A 410 -34.00 20.54 7.51
C GLU A 410 -33.49 20.41 6.06
N ALA A 411 -32.80 21.42 5.56
CA ALA A 411 -32.21 21.44 4.23
C ALA A 411 -30.79 20.85 4.25
N PRO A 412 -30.31 20.32 3.11
CA PRO A 412 -28.89 20.00 2.98
C PRO A 412 -28.01 21.25 3.15
N ALA A 413 -26.78 21.05 3.61
CA ALA A 413 -25.77 22.09 3.58
C ALA A 413 -25.28 22.33 2.14
N ILE A 414 -24.58 23.45 1.92
CA ILE A 414 -23.92 23.75 0.66
C ILE A 414 -22.42 23.87 0.92
N SER A 415 -21.60 23.13 0.20
CA SER A 415 -20.13 23.23 0.24
C SER A 415 -19.66 24.04 -0.96
N LEU A 416 -18.92 25.11 -0.73
CA LEU A 416 -18.11 25.78 -1.74
C LEU A 416 -16.71 25.19 -1.64
N ALA A 417 -16.22 24.65 -2.75
CA ALA A 417 -14.90 24.08 -2.87
C ALA A 417 -14.01 25.03 -3.68
N PHE A 418 -12.79 25.22 -3.21
CA PHE A 418 -11.75 25.94 -3.93
C PHE A 418 -10.44 25.19 -3.72
N SER A 419 -9.88 24.69 -4.81
CA SER A 419 -8.71 23.83 -4.75
C SER A 419 -7.56 24.44 -5.52
N TYR A 420 -6.49 24.75 -4.77
CA TYR A 420 -5.21 25.15 -5.35
C TYR A 420 -4.57 24.04 -6.17
N ALA A 421 -4.59 22.81 -5.65
CA ALA A 421 -3.89 21.68 -6.25
C ALA A 421 -4.45 21.34 -7.64
N SER A 422 -5.76 21.42 -7.79
CA SER A 422 -6.49 20.88 -8.93
C SER A 422 -7.11 21.95 -9.84
N GLY A 423 -6.77 23.23 -9.59
CA GLY A 423 -7.19 24.33 -10.47
C GLY A 423 -8.70 24.42 -10.67
N TYR A 424 -9.51 24.31 -9.61
CA TYR A 424 -10.97 24.44 -9.76
C TYR A 424 -11.63 25.17 -8.60
N ALA A 425 -12.83 25.68 -8.89
CA ALA A 425 -13.81 26.09 -7.89
C ALA A 425 -15.14 25.35 -8.13
N GLY A 426 -15.82 24.96 -7.06
CA GLY A 426 -17.01 24.14 -7.14
C GLY A 426 -18.01 24.42 -6.03
N ILE A 427 -19.22 23.93 -6.20
CA ILE A 427 -20.32 24.11 -5.26
C ILE A 427 -21.31 22.95 -5.29
N PHE A 428 -21.53 22.36 -4.12
CA PHE A 428 -22.23 21.08 -3.99
C PHE A 428 -23.23 21.10 -2.85
N PHE A 429 -24.38 20.43 -3.02
CA PHE A 429 -25.22 20.05 -1.89
C PHE A 429 -24.52 18.95 -1.09
N THR A 430 -24.39 19.14 0.22
CA THR A 430 -23.71 18.22 1.13
C THR A 430 -24.51 18.02 2.41
N THR A 431 -24.04 17.12 3.27
CA THR A 431 -24.63 16.82 4.57
C THR A 431 -24.22 17.84 5.62
N GLN A 432 -25.13 18.15 6.55
CA GLN A 432 -24.79 18.77 7.84
C GLN A 432 -24.79 17.70 8.94
N ARG A 433 -24.30 18.04 10.14
CA ARG A 433 -24.09 17.09 11.24
C ARG A 433 -25.33 16.25 11.55
N ASP A 434 -26.52 16.83 11.40
CA ASP A 434 -27.81 16.19 11.69
C ASP A 434 -28.57 15.75 10.41
N PHE A 435 -27.93 15.77 9.24
CA PHE A 435 -28.54 15.45 7.95
C PHE A 435 -27.72 14.37 7.24
N SER A 436 -28.17 13.12 7.29
CA SER A 436 -27.42 11.95 6.81
C SER A 436 -27.26 11.92 5.29
N ARG A 437 -26.33 11.08 4.80
CA ARG A 437 -26.17 10.85 3.34
C ARG A 437 -27.43 10.25 2.72
N ASP A 438 -28.14 9.40 3.45
CA ASP A 438 -29.42 8.82 3.00
C ASP A 438 -30.50 9.90 2.90
N ALA A 439 -30.60 10.79 3.88
CA ALA A 439 -31.50 11.94 3.84
C ALA A 439 -31.18 12.89 2.67
N LEU A 440 -29.89 13.08 2.35
CA LEU A 440 -29.48 13.85 1.16
C LEU A 440 -29.90 13.18 -0.14
N LYS A 441 -29.75 11.86 -0.24
CA LYS A 441 -30.17 11.08 -1.42
C LYS A 441 -31.69 11.14 -1.59
N GLU A 442 -32.44 10.96 -0.50
CA GLU A 442 -33.89 11.06 -0.48
C GLU A 442 -34.37 12.47 -0.87
N TRP A 443 -33.78 13.52 -0.27
CA TRP A 443 -34.10 14.91 -0.58
C TRP A 443 -33.83 15.25 -2.07
N ARG A 444 -32.67 14.85 -2.61
CA ARG A 444 -32.35 15.03 -4.03
C ARG A 444 -33.34 14.30 -4.93
N GLY A 445 -33.76 13.10 -4.55
CA GLY A 445 -34.80 12.34 -5.26
C GLY A 445 -36.15 13.07 -5.26
N LYS A 446 -36.60 13.53 -4.09
CA LYS A 446 -37.86 14.26 -3.91
C LYS A 446 -37.92 15.59 -4.68
N HIS A 447 -36.79 16.28 -4.77
CA HIS A 447 -36.68 17.61 -5.38
C HIS A 447 -35.99 17.62 -6.74
N ARG A 448 -35.85 16.46 -7.39
CA ARG A 448 -35.13 16.28 -8.67
C ARG A 448 -35.56 17.26 -9.76
N GLN A 449 -36.87 17.55 -9.87
CA GLN A 449 -37.39 18.45 -10.92
C GLN A 449 -36.92 19.89 -10.71
N ILE A 450 -37.08 20.44 -9.51
CA ILE A 450 -36.64 21.81 -9.16
C ILE A 450 -35.13 21.95 -9.35
N ILE A 451 -34.37 20.93 -8.92
CA ILE A 451 -32.92 20.87 -9.11
C ILE A 451 -32.58 20.89 -10.61
N SER A 452 -33.25 20.05 -11.40
CA SER A 452 -33.03 19.97 -12.86
C SER A 452 -33.36 21.29 -13.55
N ASP A 453 -34.48 21.91 -13.23
CA ASP A 453 -34.96 23.12 -13.91
C ASP A 453 -34.08 24.33 -13.60
N LYS A 454 -33.63 24.48 -12.35
CA LYS A 454 -32.80 25.62 -11.93
C LYS A 454 -31.31 25.44 -12.19
N LEU A 455 -30.81 24.21 -12.14
CA LEU A 455 -29.42 23.96 -12.52
C LEU A 455 -29.26 23.84 -14.03
N GLY A 456 -30.28 23.37 -14.75
CA GLY A 456 -30.28 23.28 -16.22
C GLY A 456 -29.18 22.38 -16.79
N GLY A 457 -28.68 21.42 -16.01
CA GLY A 457 -27.47 20.65 -16.35
C GLY A 457 -26.15 21.40 -16.07
N GLY A 458 -26.21 22.58 -15.45
CA GLY A 458 -25.07 23.43 -15.15
C GLY A 458 -24.02 22.76 -14.26
N GLU A 459 -22.75 23.05 -14.58
CA GLU A 459 -21.60 22.45 -13.94
C GLU A 459 -21.57 22.77 -12.43
N ASN A 460 -21.36 21.74 -11.60
CA ASN A 460 -21.17 21.92 -10.15
C ASN A 460 -19.77 22.43 -9.81
N TRP A 461 -18.90 22.50 -10.80
CA TRP A 461 -17.53 22.96 -10.69
C TRP A 461 -17.11 23.57 -12.01
N LYS A 462 -16.09 24.41 -11.98
CA LYS A 462 -15.48 24.97 -13.19
C LYS A 462 -13.98 25.04 -12.96
N SER A 463 -13.20 24.72 -13.98
CA SER A 463 -11.75 24.88 -13.94
C SER A 463 -11.38 26.37 -13.97
N PHE A 464 -10.42 26.74 -13.13
CA PHE A 464 -9.80 28.05 -13.06
C PHE A 464 -8.32 27.85 -12.77
N ASP A 465 -7.45 28.70 -13.33
CA ASP A 465 -6.10 28.80 -12.78
C ASP A 465 -6.19 29.49 -11.40
N THR A 466 -6.27 28.69 -10.35
CA THR A 466 -6.39 29.12 -8.95
C THR A 466 -5.08 29.66 -8.38
N HIS A 467 -3.94 29.38 -9.05
CA HIS A 467 -2.63 29.92 -8.68
C HIS A 467 -2.51 31.39 -9.05
N ASN A 468 -3.13 31.80 -10.16
CA ASN A 468 -3.19 33.20 -10.53
C ASN A 468 -4.20 33.99 -9.67
N ARG A 469 -3.70 34.95 -8.88
CA ARG A 469 -4.52 35.82 -8.02
C ARG A 469 -5.46 36.73 -8.79
N GLU A 470 -5.16 37.05 -10.04
CA GLU A 470 -6.03 37.86 -10.90
C GLU A 470 -7.36 37.17 -11.19
N ASN A 471 -7.38 35.83 -11.13
CA ASN A 471 -8.60 35.04 -11.35
C ASN A 471 -9.51 35.01 -10.11
N TRP A 472 -9.02 35.41 -8.93
CA TRP A 472 -9.79 35.22 -7.68
C TRP A 472 -11.12 35.94 -7.68
N ASP A 473 -11.18 37.13 -8.27
CA ASP A 473 -12.45 37.87 -8.41
C ASP A 473 -13.45 37.08 -9.25
N ALA A 474 -13.04 36.58 -10.43
CA ALA A 474 -13.89 35.77 -11.30
C ALA A 474 -14.36 34.46 -10.63
N ILE A 475 -13.48 33.85 -9.84
CA ILE A 475 -13.79 32.65 -9.06
C ILE A 475 -14.83 32.96 -7.97
N CYS A 476 -14.63 34.04 -7.22
CA CYS A 476 -15.55 34.47 -6.18
C CYS A 476 -16.93 34.80 -6.77
N ASP A 477 -16.95 35.54 -7.88
CA ASP A 477 -18.18 35.96 -8.58
C ASP A 477 -18.97 34.73 -9.05
N TRP A 478 -18.27 33.75 -9.63
CA TRP A 478 -18.90 32.49 -10.05
C TRP A 478 -19.45 31.69 -8.87
N LEU A 479 -18.66 31.52 -7.81
CA LEU A 479 -19.09 30.80 -6.60
C LEU A 479 -20.30 31.48 -5.93
N HIS A 480 -20.31 32.82 -5.88
CA HIS A 480 -21.43 33.61 -5.34
C HIS A 480 -22.70 33.42 -6.18
N GLU A 481 -22.61 33.54 -7.50
CA GLU A 481 -23.74 33.31 -8.42
C GLU A 481 -24.32 31.90 -8.22
N LYS A 482 -23.47 30.89 -8.16
CA LYS A 482 -23.90 29.51 -7.96
C LYS A 482 -24.47 29.29 -6.57
N LEU A 483 -23.94 29.92 -5.54
CA LEU A 483 -24.48 29.85 -4.19
C LEU A 483 -25.91 30.39 -4.15
N GLY A 484 -26.17 31.54 -4.79
CA GLY A 484 -27.51 32.09 -4.94
C GLY A 484 -28.49 31.08 -5.61
N GLN A 485 -28.05 30.40 -6.66
CA GLN A 485 -28.85 29.36 -7.33
C GLN A 485 -29.18 28.19 -6.38
N ARG A 486 -28.21 27.71 -5.59
CA ARG A 486 -28.43 26.59 -4.65
C ARG A 486 -29.34 26.99 -3.49
N LEU A 487 -29.21 28.21 -2.98
CA LEU A 487 -30.09 28.74 -1.94
C LEU A 487 -31.54 28.86 -2.44
N ALA A 488 -31.74 29.34 -3.68
CA ALA A 488 -33.07 29.43 -4.29
C ALA A 488 -33.73 28.05 -4.48
N ILE A 489 -32.96 27.02 -4.84
CA ILE A 489 -33.44 25.63 -4.91
C ILE A 489 -33.95 25.17 -3.54
N ILE A 490 -33.17 25.42 -2.48
CA ILE A 490 -33.51 25.00 -1.12
C ILE A 490 -34.78 25.72 -0.63
N GLU A 491 -34.91 27.01 -0.92
CA GLU A 491 -36.08 27.80 -0.55
C GLU A 491 -37.36 27.27 -1.21
N GLU A 492 -37.32 27.02 -2.53
CA GLU A 492 -38.46 26.49 -3.29
C GLU A 492 -38.83 25.06 -2.87
N ALA A 493 -37.83 24.22 -2.58
CA ALA A 493 -38.04 22.88 -2.03
C ALA A 493 -38.75 22.91 -0.66
N GLY A 494 -38.41 23.91 0.18
CA GLY A 494 -39.04 24.16 1.47
C GLY A 494 -40.50 24.61 1.34
N GLN A 495 -40.80 25.53 0.40
CA GLN A 495 -42.17 25.99 0.14
C GLN A 495 -43.07 24.85 -0.38
N THR A 496 -42.57 24.04 -1.31
CA THR A 496 -43.30 22.88 -1.87
C THR A 496 -43.66 21.85 -0.79
N SER A 497 -42.75 21.63 0.17
CA SER A 497 -42.99 20.70 1.29
C SER A 497 -44.06 21.23 2.26
N ARG A 498 -44.11 22.55 2.49
CA ARG A 498 -45.17 23.18 3.32
C ARG A 498 -46.54 23.14 2.64
N MET A 499 -46.62 23.39 1.34
CA MET A 499 -47.90 23.34 0.60
C MET A 499 -48.53 21.94 0.59
N LYS A 500 -47.71 20.88 0.44
CA LYS A 500 -48.17 19.48 0.53
C LYS A 500 -48.64 19.08 1.94
N ALA A 501 -48.04 19.65 2.99
CA ALA A 501 -48.47 19.41 4.36
C ALA A 501 -49.78 20.15 4.72
N SER A 502 -50.11 21.24 4.01
CA SER A 502 -51.32 22.04 4.23
C SER A 502 -52.53 21.65 3.34
N SER A 503 -52.39 20.69 2.43
CA SER A 503 -53.53 20.19 1.65
C SER A 503 -54.41 19.29 2.54
N PRO A 504 -55.69 19.63 2.80
CA PRO A 504 -56.58 18.74 3.55
C PRO A 504 -56.78 17.46 2.74
N SER A 505 -56.70 16.31 3.40
CA SER A 505 -57.10 15.03 2.81
C SER A 505 -58.54 15.15 2.31
N ALA A 506 -58.72 15.24 0.99
CA ALA A 506 -60.03 15.07 0.38
C ALA A 506 -60.45 13.62 0.62
N SER A 507 -61.27 13.44 1.66
CA SER A 507 -62.14 12.29 1.82
C SER A 507 -62.97 12.12 0.54
N ALA A 508 -62.84 10.99 -0.11
CA ALA A 508 -63.84 10.50 -1.05
C ALA A 508 -64.44 9.23 -0.44
N SER A 509 -65.60 9.47 0.17
CA SER A 509 -66.71 8.53 0.40
C SER A 509 -67.17 7.85 -0.89
#